data_AF-A0A060Z4F5-F1
#
_entry.id   AF-A0A060Z4F5-F1
#
_cell.length_a   1.000
_cell.length_b   1.000
_cell.length_c   1.000
_cell.angle_alpha   90.00
_cell.angle_beta   90.00
_cell.angle_gamma   90.00
#
_symmetry.space_group_name_H-M   'P 1'
#
loop_
_entity.id
_entity.type
_entity.pdbx_description
1 polymer ?
#
loop_
_entity_poly.entity_id
_entity_poly.type
_entity_poly.pdbx_seq_one_letter_code
_entity_poly.pdbx_strand_id
1 'polypeptide(L)'
;MILRLLLNNGYDIEKCFLCNHGNGQDMDCDSRVDYQHNHRRTLFYNQDYRASFCEIISLSAVVNLAGSVVRMLLDYVRHPRICPNLLRVLEKQKEWPDICDILDNPRSLQHQCRLVIRRQMTPRRLNDPQVMATVPFPPTLKHYLTYREYDEYGGLEASHS
;
A
#
# COMPACT_ATOMS: atom_id res chain seq x y z
N MET A 1 1.71 12.64 -6.40
CA MET A 1 3.19 12.69 -6.38
C MET A 1 3.80 12.61 -4.97
N ILE A 2 3.43 13.47 -4.00
CA ILE A 2 4.03 13.46 -2.64
C ILE A 2 3.87 12.11 -1.91
N LEU A 3 2.70 11.47 -1.99
CA LEU A 3 2.48 10.23 -1.24
C LEU A 3 3.39 9.08 -1.73
N ARG A 4 3.62 8.95 -3.05
CA ARG A 4 4.60 7.97 -3.58
C ARG A 4 6.02 8.26 -3.10
N LEU A 5 6.40 9.55 -2.99
CA LEU A 5 7.70 9.94 -2.45
C LEU A 5 7.85 9.48 -0.99
N LEU A 6 6.84 9.66 -0.15
CA LEU A 6 6.86 9.19 1.24
C LEU A 6 7.03 7.66 1.30
N LEU A 7 6.26 6.92 0.50
CA LEU A 7 6.33 5.46 0.44
C LEU A 7 7.68 4.95 -0.10
N ASN A 8 8.25 5.65 -1.07
CA ASN A 8 9.60 5.37 -1.58
C ASN A 8 10.69 5.64 -0.54
N ASN A 9 10.42 6.47 0.47
CA ASN A 9 11.35 6.75 1.57
C ASN A 9 11.09 5.90 2.83
N GLY A 10 10.23 4.88 2.73
CA GLY A 10 10.07 3.89 3.79
C GLY A 10 8.97 4.18 4.79
N TYR A 11 8.00 5.02 4.44
CA TYR A 11 6.76 5.09 5.20
C TYR A 11 6.06 3.73 5.20
N ASP A 12 5.64 3.31 6.40
CA ASP A 12 5.04 2.01 6.62
C ASP A 12 3.57 2.02 6.20
N ILE A 13 3.32 1.53 4.99
CA ILE A 13 2.00 1.52 4.38
C ILE A 13 1.05 0.50 5.03
N GLU A 14 1.56 -0.57 5.62
CA GLU A 14 0.73 -1.61 6.22
C GLU A 14 -0.12 -1.02 7.35
N LYS A 15 0.40 0.01 8.04
CA LYS A 15 -0.32 0.77 9.08
C LYS A 15 -1.57 1.48 8.59
N CYS A 16 -1.66 1.86 7.31
CA CYS A 16 -2.88 2.45 6.76
C CYS A 16 -4.04 1.45 6.68
N PHE A 17 -3.75 0.15 6.69
CA PHE A 17 -4.74 -0.92 6.62
C PHE A 17 -4.92 -1.64 7.97
N LEU A 18 -4.30 -1.14 9.03
CA LEU A 18 -4.58 -1.56 10.41
C LEU A 18 -5.72 -0.71 10.95
N CYS A 19 -6.89 -1.33 11.09
CA CYS A 19 -8.09 -0.69 11.57
C CYS A 19 -8.66 -1.45 12.77
N ASN A 20 -9.03 -0.73 13.83
CA ASN A 20 -9.56 -1.31 15.06
C ASN A 20 -11.11 -1.36 15.10
N HIS A 21 -11.81 -0.92 14.05
CA HIS A 21 -13.28 -0.83 14.00
C HIS A 21 -14.00 -2.20 13.88
N GLY A 22 -13.46 -3.28 14.43
CA GLY A 22 -14.00 -4.64 14.22
C GLY A 22 -13.65 -5.67 15.31
N ASN A 23 -13.40 -5.25 16.54
CA ASN A 23 -13.14 -6.19 17.64
C ASN A 23 -14.29 -6.26 18.69
N GLY A 24 -15.46 -5.72 18.38
CA GLY A 24 -16.55 -5.56 19.36
C GLY A 24 -17.95 -6.03 18.93
N GLN A 25 -18.20 -6.27 17.64
CA GLN A 25 -19.50 -6.72 17.12
C GLN A 25 -19.20 -7.59 15.90
N ASP A 26 -19.91 -8.70 15.73
CA ASP A 26 -19.69 -9.80 14.78
C ASP A 26 -18.83 -10.96 15.32
N MET A 27 -19.19 -11.44 16.51
CA MET A 27 -19.10 -12.88 16.80
C MET A 27 -20.50 -13.46 16.64
N ASP A 28 -20.91 -13.70 15.39
CA ASP A 28 -21.91 -14.74 15.09
C ASP A 28 -21.68 -15.34 13.70
N CYS A 29 -21.55 -16.67 13.74
CA CYS A 29 -21.58 -17.69 12.69
C CYS A 29 -20.65 -17.61 11.46
N ASP A 30 -19.64 -18.49 11.51
CA ASP A 30 -19.45 -19.58 10.54
C ASP A 30 -18.92 -19.23 9.15
N SER A 31 -17.58 -19.15 9.03
CA SER A 31 -16.78 -19.73 7.94
C SER A 31 -15.42 -19.01 7.80
N ARG A 32 -14.44 -19.36 8.64
CA ARG A 32 -13.03 -19.41 8.21
C ARG A 32 -12.17 -20.08 9.28
N VAL A 33 -12.06 -21.39 9.13
CA VAL A 33 -11.09 -22.24 9.80
C VAL A 33 -9.68 -21.81 9.43
N ASP A 34 -8.81 -21.84 10.45
CA ASP A 34 -7.35 -21.76 10.42
C ASP A 34 -6.70 -20.45 9.99
N TYR A 35 -6.34 -19.61 10.97
CA TYR A 35 -4.99 -19.06 11.22
C TYR A 35 -4.98 -18.23 12.52
N GLN A 36 -5.74 -18.70 13.52
CA GLN A 36 -5.98 -17.99 14.77
C GLN A 36 -5.06 -18.54 15.87
N HIS A 37 -3.75 -18.27 15.79
CA HIS A 37 -2.89 -18.58 16.95
C HIS A 37 -1.64 -17.75 17.22
N ASN A 38 -1.38 -16.58 16.61
CA ASN A 38 -0.13 -15.87 16.95
C ASN A 38 -0.12 -14.34 17.02
N HIS A 39 -1.26 -13.65 17.14
CA HIS A 39 -1.23 -12.19 17.31
C HIS A 39 -2.24 -11.60 18.30
N ARG A 40 -2.74 -12.43 19.23
CA ARG A 40 -3.84 -12.07 20.13
C ARG A 40 -3.40 -11.66 21.53
N ARG A 41 -2.17 -11.13 21.72
CA ARG A 41 -1.67 -10.78 23.08
C ARG A 41 -0.93 -9.45 23.25
N THR A 42 -0.82 -8.57 22.26
CA THR A 42 0.03 -7.36 22.41
C THR A 42 -0.52 -6.07 21.81
N LEU A 43 -1.84 -5.83 21.90
CA LEU A 43 -2.40 -4.51 21.54
C LEU A 43 -3.47 -4.00 22.52
N PHE A 44 -3.51 -4.56 23.74
CA PHE A 44 -4.30 -3.99 24.82
C PHE A 44 -3.41 -3.09 25.67
N TYR A 45 -3.86 -1.86 25.87
CA TYR A 45 -3.26 -0.79 26.66
C TYR A 45 -2.12 -0.03 25.96
N ASN A 46 -2.44 1.20 25.54
CA ASN A 46 -1.58 2.27 25.00
C ASN A 46 -1.66 2.50 23.49
N GLN A 47 -2.81 2.98 23.01
CA GLN A 47 -2.78 3.80 21.81
C GLN A 47 -3.65 5.02 22.05
N ASP A 48 -2.97 6.17 22.19
CA ASP A 48 -3.55 7.51 22.06
C ASP A 48 -4.63 7.51 20.98
N TYR A 49 -5.71 8.25 21.20
CA TYR A 49 -6.81 8.51 20.27
C TYR A 49 -6.29 9.10 18.94
N ARG A 50 -5.62 8.27 18.14
CA ARG A 50 -5.09 8.59 16.82
C ARG A 50 -6.10 8.06 15.84
N ALA A 51 -6.69 8.98 15.07
CA ALA A 51 -7.61 8.63 14.01
C ALA A 51 -6.98 7.59 13.08
N SER A 52 -7.72 6.52 12.82
CA SER A 52 -7.36 5.50 11.85
C SER A 52 -7.41 6.07 10.44
N PHE A 53 -6.68 5.45 9.51
CA PHE A 53 -6.64 5.91 8.12
C PHE A 53 -8.03 5.99 7.49
N CYS A 54 -8.91 5.02 7.77
CA CYS A 54 -10.27 5.05 7.25
C CYS A 54 -11.10 6.23 7.79
N GLU A 55 -10.88 6.66 9.03
CA GLU A 55 -11.54 7.86 9.57
C GLU A 55 -11.01 9.13 8.90
N ILE A 56 -9.69 9.24 8.73
CA ILE A 56 -9.05 10.40 8.10
C ILE A 56 -9.50 10.55 6.64
N ILE A 57 -9.47 9.47 5.86
CA ILE A 57 -9.82 9.51 4.44
C ILE A 57 -11.34 9.66 4.22
N SER A 58 -12.16 9.44 5.24
CA SER A 58 -13.59 9.69 5.21
C SER A 58 -13.95 11.17 5.44
N LEU A 59 -13.01 12.00 5.87
CA LEU A 59 -13.27 13.42 6.12
C LEU A 59 -13.63 14.14 4.82
N SER A 60 -14.64 15.01 4.86
CA SER A 60 -15.16 15.74 3.69
C SER A 60 -14.09 16.53 2.92
N ALA A 61 -13.04 16.99 3.62
CA ALA A 61 -11.93 17.71 3.02
C ALA A 61 -11.04 16.86 2.08
N VAL A 62 -11.06 15.52 2.23
CA VAL A 62 -10.17 14.61 1.49
C VAL A 62 -10.87 13.38 0.91
N VAL A 63 -12.18 13.20 1.16
CA VAL A 63 -12.95 12.03 0.74
C VAL A 63 -12.99 11.82 -0.78
N ASN A 64 -12.92 12.92 -1.53
CA ASN A 64 -12.80 12.94 -2.99
C ASN A 64 -11.44 12.42 -3.51
N LEU A 65 -10.45 12.28 -2.64
CA LEU A 65 -9.15 11.68 -2.98
C LEU A 65 -9.08 10.20 -2.59
N ALA A 66 -10.08 9.67 -1.87
CA ALA A 66 -10.02 8.34 -1.28
C ALA A 66 -9.73 7.25 -2.30
N GLY A 67 -10.40 7.27 -3.46
CA GLY A 67 -10.20 6.29 -4.53
C GLY A 67 -8.78 6.34 -5.07
N SER A 68 -8.35 7.51 -5.57
CA SER A 68 -6.99 7.71 -6.11
C SER A 68 -5.87 7.37 -5.11
N VAL A 69 -6.05 7.74 -3.84
CA VAL A 69 -5.08 7.45 -2.77
C VAL A 69 -5.02 5.96 -2.52
N VAL A 70 -6.14 5.30 -2.22
CA VAL A 70 -6.15 3.87 -1.91
C VAL A 70 -5.66 3.06 -3.11
N ARG A 71 -6.11 3.37 -4.33
CA ARG A 71 -5.63 2.71 -5.55
C ARG A 71 -4.11 2.75 -5.66
N MET A 72 -3.49 3.88 -5.32
CA MET A 72 -2.03 4.00 -5.31
C MET A 72 -1.38 3.25 -4.14
N LEU A 73 -1.96 3.32 -2.94
CA LEU A 73 -1.46 2.61 -1.76
C LEU A 73 -1.41 1.10 -1.99
N LEU A 74 -2.38 0.55 -2.73
CA LEU A 74 -2.42 -0.85 -3.12
C LEU A 74 -1.23 -1.29 -3.98
N ASP A 75 -0.50 -0.35 -4.62
CA ASP A 75 0.72 -0.70 -5.33
C ASP A 75 1.88 -1.08 -4.37
N TYR A 76 1.80 -0.71 -3.09
CA TYR A 76 2.87 -0.92 -2.11
C TYR A 76 2.56 -2.02 -1.08
N VAL A 77 1.36 -2.59 -1.12
CA VAL A 77 0.88 -3.56 -0.13
C VAL A 77 0.74 -4.93 -0.75
N ARG A 78 1.18 -5.97 -0.03
CA ARG A 78 1.08 -7.34 -0.52
C ARG A 78 -0.30 -7.93 -0.30
N HIS A 79 -0.89 -7.72 0.87
CA HIS A 79 -2.21 -8.25 1.24
C HIS A 79 -3.01 -7.19 2.00
N PRO A 80 -3.68 -6.27 1.29
CA PRO A 80 -4.45 -5.21 1.92
C PRO A 80 -5.65 -5.80 2.65
N ARG A 81 -5.89 -5.33 3.88
CA ARG A 81 -7.13 -5.61 4.63
C ARG A 81 -7.96 -4.34 4.69
N ILE A 82 -8.91 -4.22 3.77
CA ILE A 82 -9.81 -3.07 3.72
C ILE A 82 -10.89 -3.28 4.78
N CYS A 83 -11.04 -2.34 5.72
CA CYS A 83 -12.10 -2.40 6.71
C CYS A 83 -13.45 -1.96 6.10
N PRO A 84 -14.59 -2.37 6.69
CA PRO A 84 -15.92 -2.04 6.17
C PRO A 84 -16.17 -0.53 6.00
N ASN A 85 -15.65 0.31 6.90
CA ASN A 85 -15.79 1.76 6.81
C ASN A 85 -15.07 2.32 5.58
N LEU A 86 -13.85 1.84 5.31
CA LEU A 86 -13.09 2.24 4.13
C LEU A 86 -13.79 1.76 2.85
N LEU A 87 -14.33 0.53 2.86
CA LEU A 87 -15.07 -0.04 1.73
C LEU A 87 -16.24 0.86 1.30
N ARG A 88 -17.07 1.30 2.26
CA ARG A 88 -18.23 2.19 2.01
C ARG A 88 -17.85 3.54 1.39
N VAL A 89 -16.65 4.05 1.71
CA VAL A 89 -16.14 5.28 1.09
C VAL A 89 -15.68 5.01 -0.32
N LEU A 90 -14.99 3.89 -0.55
CA LEU A 90 -14.43 3.51 -1.84
C LEU A 90 -15.48 3.15 -2.87
N GLU A 91 -16.59 2.52 -2.49
CA GLU A 91 -17.74 2.22 -3.36
C GLU A 91 -18.30 3.45 -4.09
N LYS A 92 -18.09 4.65 -3.53
CA LYS A 92 -18.57 5.92 -4.10
C LYS A 92 -17.54 6.61 -5.00
N GLN A 93 -16.33 6.05 -5.12
CA GLN A 93 -15.22 6.67 -5.84
C GLN A 93 -15.19 6.19 -7.29
N LYS A 94 -14.62 7.01 -8.17
CA LYS A 94 -14.46 6.67 -9.59
C LYS A 94 -13.55 5.45 -9.79
N GLU A 95 -12.53 5.30 -8.94
CA GLU A 95 -11.54 4.23 -8.99
C GLU A 95 -12.05 2.90 -8.41
N TRP A 96 -13.32 2.83 -7.95
CA TRP A 96 -13.89 1.63 -7.34
C TRP A 96 -13.73 0.37 -8.20
N PRO A 97 -14.03 0.37 -9.51
CA PRO A 97 -13.87 -0.83 -10.34
C PRO A 97 -12.43 -1.35 -10.37
N ASP A 98 -11.45 -0.44 -10.48
CA ASP A 98 -10.02 -0.79 -10.49
C ASP A 98 -9.55 -1.31 -9.13
N ILE A 99 -10.10 -0.77 -8.04
CA ILE A 99 -9.80 -1.22 -6.69
C ILE A 99 -10.41 -2.62 -6.46
N CYS A 100 -11.66 -2.84 -6.84
CA CYS A 100 -12.29 -4.17 -6.79
C CYS A 100 -11.47 -5.21 -7.52
N ASP A 101 -11.08 -4.93 -8.77
CA ASP A 101 -10.26 -5.84 -9.56
C ASP A 101 -8.96 -6.25 -8.85
N ILE A 102 -8.32 -5.30 -8.17
CA ILE A 102 -7.10 -5.54 -7.38
C ILE A 102 -7.34 -6.38 -6.13
N LEU A 103 -8.49 -6.21 -5.48
CA LEU A 103 -8.83 -6.90 -4.24
C LEU A 103 -9.35 -8.32 -4.49
N ASP A 104 -10.11 -8.51 -5.56
CA ASP A 104 -10.76 -9.78 -5.89
C ASP A 104 -9.82 -10.74 -6.64
N ASN A 105 -8.81 -10.21 -7.35
CA ASN A 105 -7.87 -11.02 -8.11
C ASN A 105 -6.49 -11.10 -7.46
N PRO A 106 -5.80 -12.26 -7.54
CA PRO A 106 -4.41 -12.35 -7.15
C PRO A 106 -3.55 -11.44 -8.03
N ARG A 107 -2.75 -10.59 -7.39
CA ARG A 107 -1.81 -9.71 -8.11
C ARG A 107 -0.78 -10.52 -8.89
N SER A 108 -0.38 -9.98 -10.04
CA SER A 108 0.62 -10.61 -10.91
C SER A 108 1.90 -10.95 -10.16
N LEU A 109 2.57 -12.04 -10.57
CA LEU A 109 3.86 -12.42 -10.00
C LEU A 109 4.89 -11.28 -10.10
N GLN A 110 4.86 -10.51 -11.19
CA GLN A 110 5.70 -9.33 -11.37
C GLN A 110 5.55 -8.33 -10.22
N HIS A 111 4.31 -8.00 -9.85
CA HIS A 111 4.01 -7.10 -8.73
C HIS A 111 4.45 -7.70 -7.39
N GLN A 112 4.22 -8.98 -7.16
CA GLN A 112 4.67 -9.65 -5.93
C GLN A 112 6.21 -9.63 -5.82
N CYS A 113 6.92 -9.93 -6.91
CA CYS A 113 8.38 -9.84 -6.99
C CYS A 113 8.86 -8.42 -6.71
N ARG A 114 8.19 -7.39 -7.22
CA ARG A 114 8.50 -5.98 -6.92
C ARG A 114 8.54 -5.73 -5.41
N LEU A 115 7.48 -6.13 -4.70
CA LEU A 115 7.36 -5.92 -3.26
C LEU A 115 8.43 -6.69 -2.48
N VAL A 116 8.72 -7.93 -2.87
CA VAL A 116 9.78 -8.75 -2.26
C VAL A 116 11.15 -8.12 -2.45
N ILE A 117 11.52 -7.76 -3.68
CA ILE A 117 12.81 -7.14 -3.98
C ILE A 117 12.96 -5.82 -3.23
N ARG A 118 11.91 -4.98 -3.22
CA ARG A 118 11.94 -3.71 -2.49
C ARG A 118 12.13 -3.90 -0.99
N ARG A 119 11.48 -4.89 -0.39
CA ARG A 119 11.66 -5.23 1.02
C ARG A 119 13.09 -5.67 1.33
N GLN A 120 13.71 -6.46 0.45
CA GLN A 120 15.09 -6.96 0.62
C GLN A 120 16.14 -5.87 0.40
N MET A 121 15.95 -5.01 -0.60
CA MET A 121 16.86 -3.90 -0.85
C MET A 121 16.70 -2.78 0.17
N THR A 122 15.53 -2.63 0.78
CA THR A 122 15.16 -1.51 1.64
C THR A 122 15.05 -0.17 0.88
N PRO A 123 14.22 0.77 1.35
CA PRO A 123 14.11 2.12 0.78
C PRO A 123 15.45 2.84 0.67
N ARG A 124 16.33 2.69 1.67
CA ARG A 124 17.66 3.36 1.69
C ARG A 124 18.53 2.95 0.51
N ARG A 125 18.64 1.65 0.21
CA ARG A 125 19.50 1.20 -0.90
C ARG A 125 18.89 1.47 -2.27
N LEU A 126 17.55 1.43 -2.36
CA LEU A 126 16.84 1.78 -3.60
C LEU A 126 16.99 3.26 -3.96
N ASN A 127 17.12 4.13 -2.95
CA ASN A 127 17.29 5.57 -3.13
C ASN A 127 18.77 6.00 -3.19
N ASP A 128 19.72 5.07 -3.04
CA ASP A 128 21.16 5.35 -3.14
C ASP A 128 21.63 5.17 -4.59
N PRO A 129 22.05 6.25 -5.29
CA PRO A 129 22.48 6.17 -6.68
C PRO A 129 23.70 5.27 -6.89
N GLN A 130 24.63 5.21 -5.93
CA GLN A 130 25.85 4.40 -6.04
C GLN A 130 25.52 2.91 -5.95
N VAL A 131 24.62 2.55 -5.03
CA VAL A 131 24.12 1.17 -4.92
C VAL A 131 23.31 0.80 -6.16
N MET A 132 22.41 1.67 -6.59
CA MET A 132 21.58 1.39 -7.77
C MET A 132 22.40 1.33 -9.07
N ALA A 133 23.53 2.04 -9.18
CA ALA A 133 24.44 1.93 -10.31
C ALA A 133 25.14 0.56 -10.37
N THR A 134 25.58 0.04 -9.22
CA THR A 134 26.36 -1.20 -9.11
C THR A 134 25.54 -2.49 -9.16
N VAL A 135 24.24 -2.43 -8.81
CA VAL A 135 23.36 -3.59 -8.84
C VAL A 135 23.14 -4.06 -10.30
N PRO A 136 23.30 -5.37 -10.60
CA PRO A 136 23.24 -5.93 -11.94
C PRO A 136 21.79 -6.09 -12.44
N PHE A 137 20.97 -5.06 -12.27
CA PHE A 137 19.59 -5.03 -12.77
C PHE A 137 19.53 -4.28 -14.11
N PRO A 138 18.68 -4.71 -15.04
CA PRO A 138 18.37 -3.92 -16.23
C PRO A 138 17.79 -2.54 -15.85
N PRO A 139 18.03 -1.47 -16.64
CA PRO A 139 17.49 -0.14 -16.37
C PRO A 139 15.97 -0.13 -16.15
N THR A 140 15.23 -0.86 -16.97
CA THR A 140 13.76 -1.00 -16.85
C THR A 140 13.35 -1.59 -15.51
N LEU A 141 14.11 -2.56 -14.98
CA LEU A 141 13.85 -3.13 -13.65
C LEU A 141 14.19 -2.13 -12.55
N LYS A 142 15.25 -1.32 -12.69
CA LYS A 142 15.55 -0.24 -11.73
C LYS A 142 14.41 0.78 -11.66
N HIS A 143 13.88 1.20 -12.82
CA HIS A 143 12.72 2.10 -12.90
C HIS A 143 11.47 1.46 -12.28
N TYR A 144 11.18 0.21 -12.62
CA TYR A 144 10.09 -0.54 -12.03
C TYR A 144 10.26 -0.70 -10.50
N LEU A 145 11.44 -0.93 -9.97
CA LEU A 145 11.60 -1.04 -8.51
C LEU A 145 11.44 0.31 -7.80
N THR A 146 11.60 1.44 -8.51
CA THR A 146 11.55 2.80 -7.95
C THR A 146 10.24 3.55 -8.21
N TYR A 147 9.28 2.93 -8.91
CA TYR A 147 7.99 3.55 -9.30
C TYR A 147 8.12 4.71 -10.29
N ARG A 148 9.22 4.77 -11.04
CA ARG A 148 9.47 5.82 -12.04
C ARG A 148 8.50 5.76 -13.22
N GLU A 149 7.80 4.64 -13.44
CA GLU A 149 6.76 4.57 -14.48
C GLU A 149 5.54 5.46 -14.18
N TYR A 150 5.41 5.96 -12.95
CA TYR A 150 4.38 6.91 -12.53
C TYR A 150 4.90 8.34 -12.41
N ASP A 151 6.19 8.57 -12.66
CA ASP A 151 6.78 9.91 -12.66
C ASP A 151 6.55 10.53 -14.03
N GLU A 152 5.57 11.44 -14.13
CA GLU A 152 5.21 12.16 -15.36
C GLU A 152 6.37 12.99 -15.96
N TYR A 153 7.51 13.09 -15.26
CA TYR A 153 8.74 13.79 -15.69
C TYR A 153 9.92 12.86 -16.06
N GLY A 154 9.76 11.53 -15.99
CA GLY A 154 10.85 10.56 -16.20
C GLY A 154 11.40 10.43 -17.62
N GLY A 155 10.91 11.22 -18.58
CA GLY A 155 11.30 11.17 -19.99
C GLY A 155 12.62 11.89 -20.36
N LEU A 156 13.26 12.61 -19.42
CA LEU A 156 14.44 13.43 -19.71
C LEU A 156 15.80 12.76 -19.46
N GLU A 157 15.85 11.58 -18.82
CA GLU A 157 17.11 10.89 -18.53
C GLU A 157 17.51 9.85 -19.60
N ALA A 158 16.73 9.67 -20.66
CA ALA A 158 17.00 8.65 -21.68
C ALA A 158 17.82 9.14 -22.90
N SER A 159 18.29 10.38 -22.91
CA SER A 159 19.01 10.98 -24.05
C SER A 159 20.45 11.36 -23.73
N HIS A 160 21.20 10.50 -23.07
CA HIS A 160 22.67 10.52 -23.14
C HIS A 160 23.20 9.09 -23.03
N SER A 161 23.31 8.43 -24.18
CA SER A 161 24.25 7.34 -24.45
C SER A 161 24.99 7.68 -25.73
#